data_AF-A0A930H7P4-F1
#
_entry.id   AF-A0A930H7P4-F1
#
_cell.length_a   1.000
_cell.length_b   1.000
_cell.length_c   1.000
_cell.angle_alpha   90.00
_cell.angle_beta   90.00
_cell.angle_gamma   90.00
#
_symmetry.space_group_name_H-M   'P 1'
#
loop_
_entity.id
_entity.type
_entity.pdbx_description
1 polymer ?
#
loop_
_entity_poly.entity_id
_entity_poly.type
_entity_poly.pdbx_seq_one_letter_code
_entity_poly.pdbx_strand_id
1 'polypeptide(L)'
;MNNYIKLNEDRWNNVKNDYTEPLTHEELEEVRNNPISVALTVGKKVPKEWFEKANGKKILGLACGGGQQGPVFAIKGYDVTIM
;
A
#
# COMPACT_ATOMS: atom_id res chain seq x y z
N MET A 1 15.60 21.91 22.35
CA MET A 1 14.38 21.11 22.09
C MET A 1 14.00 21.40 20.63
N ASN A 2 14.35 20.54 19.67
CA ASN A 2 13.93 20.58 18.23
C ASN A 2 14.76 19.67 17.30
N ASN A 3 15.84 19.03 17.77
CA ASN A 3 16.73 18.27 16.88
C ASN A 3 16.09 16.96 16.35
N TYR A 4 15.17 16.36 17.09
CA TYR A 4 14.56 15.08 16.69
C TYR A 4 13.57 15.22 15.54
N ILE A 5 12.91 16.38 15.37
CA ILE A 5 11.99 16.60 14.24
C ILE A 5 12.78 16.60 12.93
N LYS A 6 13.88 17.37 12.89
CA LYS A 6 14.78 17.43 11.74
C LYS A 6 15.40 16.06 11.44
N LEU A 7 15.82 15.33 12.47
CA LEU A 7 16.36 13.98 12.33
C LEU A 7 15.32 12.99 11.79
N ASN A 8 14.05 13.09 12.22
CA ASN A 8 12.97 12.25 11.72
C ASN A 8 12.62 12.59 10.26
N GLU A 9 12.53 13.88 9.92
CA GLU A 9 12.35 14.36 8.55
C GLU A 9 13.44 13.80 7.63
N ASP A 10 14.70 13.99 8.00
CA ASP A 10 15.85 13.50 7.22
C ASP A 10 15.83 11.97 7.10
N ARG A 11 15.45 11.26 8.17
CA ARG A 11 15.34 9.79 8.14
C ARG A 11 14.26 9.33 7.16
N TRP A 12 13.06 9.93 7.20
CA TRP A 12 11.94 9.53 6.35
C TRP A 12 12.14 9.95 4.89
N ASN A 13 12.72 11.13 4.63
CA ASN A 13 13.03 11.60 3.28
C ASN A 13 14.06 10.71 2.55
N ASN A 14 14.94 10.04 3.30
CA ASN A 14 16.02 9.24 2.74
C ASN A 14 15.81 7.72 2.88
N VAL A 15 14.70 7.26 3.48
CA VAL A 15 14.44 5.82 3.57
C VAL A 15 13.93 5.30 2.23
N LYS A 16 14.56 4.24 1.73
CA LYS A 16 14.18 3.58 0.48
C LYS A 16 13.86 2.12 0.75
N ASN A 17 12.59 1.77 0.60
CA ASN A 17 12.08 0.41 0.71
C ASN A 17 10.73 0.33 -0.03
N ASP A 18 10.18 -0.89 -0.10
CA ASP A 18 8.92 -1.23 -0.76
C ASP A 18 7.69 -0.41 -0.29
N TYR A 19 7.79 0.31 0.84
CA TYR A 19 6.71 1.14 1.37
C TYR A 19 6.92 2.65 1.12
N THR A 20 8.10 3.06 0.66
CA THR A 20 8.45 4.49 0.45
C THR A 20 8.78 4.84 -0.99
N GLU A 21 9.12 3.87 -1.83
CA GLU A 21 9.33 4.09 -3.27
C GLU A 21 8.05 3.75 -4.04
N PRO A 22 7.40 4.71 -4.73
CA PRO A 22 6.12 4.49 -5.37
C PRO A 22 6.22 3.45 -6.49
N LEU A 23 5.19 2.61 -6.60
CA LEU A 23 5.00 1.69 -7.72
C LEU A 23 5.17 2.39 -9.07
N THR A 24 5.90 1.76 -9.99
CA THR A 24 5.98 2.22 -11.37
C THR A 24 4.68 1.93 -12.13
N HIS A 25 4.56 2.52 -13.32
CA HIS A 25 3.43 2.22 -14.19
C HIS A 25 3.38 0.73 -14.58
N GLU A 26 4.54 0.16 -14.90
CA GLU A 26 4.70 -1.24 -15.28
C GLU A 26 4.30 -2.17 -14.14
N GLU A 27 4.74 -1.90 -12.91
CA GLU A 27 4.36 -2.68 -11.73
C GLU A 27 2.85 -2.60 -11.45
N LEU A 28 2.24 -1.43 -11.65
CA LEU A 28 0.80 -1.27 -11.48
C LEU A 28 0.00 -2.04 -12.54
N GLU A 29 0.48 -2.09 -13.78
CA GLU A 29 -0.14 -2.90 -14.84
C GLU A 29 0.07 -4.40 -14.63
N GLU A 30 1.21 -4.84 -14.08
CA GLU A 30 1.39 -6.21 -13.63
C GLU A 30 0.38 -6.58 -12.53
N VAL A 31 0.18 -5.69 -11.55
CA VAL A 31 -0.85 -5.86 -10.52
C VAL A 31 -2.22 -5.99 -11.16
N ARG A 32 -2.58 -5.14 -12.14
CA ARG A 32 -3.88 -5.21 -12.83
C ARG A 32 -4.15 -6.60 -13.41
N ASN A 33 -3.15 -7.22 -14.02
CA ASN A 33 -3.30 -8.50 -14.73
C ASN A 33 -3.19 -9.74 -13.83
N ASN A 34 -2.68 -9.61 -12.60
CA ASN A 34 -2.47 -10.73 -11.68
C ASN A 34 -3.43 -10.72 -10.48
N PRO A 35 -3.77 -11.86 -9.86
CA PRO A 35 -4.63 -11.85 -8.67
C PRO A 35 -4.09 -10.94 -7.56
N ILE A 36 -5.00 -10.27 -6.82
CA ILE A 36 -4.62 -9.36 -5.74
C ILE A 36 -3.72 -10.07 -4.71
N SER A 37 -2.71 -9.35 -4.23
CA SER A 37 -1.69 -9.85 -3.31
C SER A 37 -1.29 -8.73 -2.36
N VAL A 38 -1.74 -8.80 -1.11
CA VAL A 38 -1.48 -7.76 -0.10
C VAL A 38 -0.68 -8.36 1.06
N ALA A 39 0.32 -7.63 1.53
CA ALA A 39 1.12 -7.99 2.69
C ALA A 39 0.62 -7.29 3.95
N LEU A 40 0.47 -8.05 5.04
CA LEU A 40 0.15 -7.50 6.37
C LEU A 40 1.41 -7.10 7.15
N THR A 41 2.49 -7.86 6.92
CA THR A 41 3.83 -7.61 7.46
C THR A 41 4.84 -8.05 6.40
N VAL A 42 6.09 -7.67 6.59
CA VAL A 42 7.19 -8.05 5.71
C VAL A 42 7.17 -9.57 5.51
N GLY A 43 7.02 -10.00 4.26
CA GLY A 43 7.06 -11.40 3.86
C GLY A 43 5.77 -12.23 4.04
N LYS A 44 4.73 -11.72 4.72
CA LYS A 44 3.47 -12.49 4.89
C LYS A 44 2.29 -11.85 4.17
N LYS A 45 1.82 -12.55 3.14
CA LYS A 45 0.60 -12.20 2.38
C LYS A 45 -0.66 -12.60 3.15
N VAL A 46 -1.69 -11.77 3.06
CA VAL A 46 -3.03 -12.12 3.58
C VAL A 46 -3.77 -13.05 2.59
N PRO A 47 -4.75 -13.83 3.07
CA PRO A 47 -5.54 -14.69 2.19
C PRO A 47 -6.31 -13.89 1.12
N LYS A 48 -6.35 -14.41 -0.10
CA LYS A 48 -7.02 -13.75 -1.23
C LYS A 48 -8.53 -13.69 -1.05
N GLU A 49 -9.13 -14.69 -0.39
CA GLU A 49 -10.58 -14.74 -0.17
C GLU A 49 -11.11 -13.58 0.71
N TRP A 50 -10.23 -12.87 1.41
CA TRP A 50 -10.62 -11.66 2.14
C TRP A 50 -11.13 -10.56 1.21
N PHE A 51 -10.56 -10.49 0.00
CA PHE A 51 -10.89 -9.48 -1.00
C PHE A 51 -12.11 -9.86 -1.84
N GLU A 52 -12.43 -11.15 -1.95
CA GLU A 52 -13.69 -11.62 -2.54
C GLU A 52 -14.88 -11.14 -1.69
N LYS A 53 -14.75 -11.21 -0.35
CA LYS A 53 -15.74 -10.72 0.60
C LYS A 53 -15.88 -9.20 0.63
N ALA A 54 -14.93 -8.48 0.03
CA ALA A 54 -14.92 -7.02 -0.05
C ALA A 54 -15.60 -6.49 -1.33
N ASN A 55 -16.02 -7.35 -2.26
CA ASN A 55 -16.68 -6.91 -3.48
C ASN A 55 -17.96 -6.11 -3.16
N GLY A 56 -18.12 -4.96 -3.81
CA GLY A 56 -19.23 -4.02 -3.55
C GLY A 56 -19.15 -3.24 -2.24
N LYS A 57 -18.08 -3.41 -1.44
CA LYS A 57 -17.83 -2.64 -0.21
C LYS A 57 -16.72 -1.63 -0.42
N LYS A 58 -16.68 -0.62 0.45
CA LYS A 58 -15.58 0.35 0.52
C LYS A 58 -14.44 -0.21 1.35
N ILE A 59 -13.21 -0.04 0.89
CA ILE A 59 -12.00 -0.40 1.60
C ILE A 59 -11.44 0.85 2.30
N LEU A 60 -11.19 0.74 3.59
CA LEU A 60 -10.45 1.74 4.35
C LEU A 60 -9.03 1.23 4.60
N GLY A 61 -8.03 1.90 4.02
CA GLY A 61 -6.62 1.61 4.22
C GLY A 61 -6.03 2.43 5.36
N LEU A 62 -6.06 1.89 6.58
CA LEU A 62 -5.37 2.44 7.75
C LEU A 62 -3.94 1.90 7.79
N ALA A 63 -2.94 2.80 7.85
CA ALA A 63 -1.52 2.40 7.85
C ALA A 63 -1.17 1.45 6.69
N CYS A 64 -1.69 1.76 5.50
CA CYS A 64 -1.76 0.90 4.31
C CYS A 64 -0.43 0.78 3.53
N GLY A 65 0.67 0.46 4.23
CA GLY A 65 2.01 0.35 3.64
C GLY A 65 2.49 1.67 3.01
N GLY A 66 2.41 2.77 3.76
CA GLY A 66 2.77 4.10 3.25
C GLY A 66 1.78 4.67 2.22
N GLY A 67 0.59 4.07 2.09
CA GLY A 67 -0.44 4.47 1.13
C GLY A 67 -0.37 3.76 -0.22
N GLN A 68 0.70 3.00 -0.48
CA GLN A 68 0.94 2.33 -1.76
C GLN A 68 -0.03 1.20 -2.09
N GLN A 69 -0.63 0.60 -1.07
CA GLN A 69 -1.68 -0.39 -1.29
C GLN A 69 -2.96 0.25 -1.88
N GLY A 70 -3.12 1.58 -1.75
CA GLY A 70 -4.23 2.32 -2.35
C GLY A 70 -4.33 2.13 -3.87
N PRO A 71 -3.29 2.49 -4.65
CA PRO A 71 -3.23 2.20 -6.08
C PRO A 71 -3.49 0.73 -6.44
N VAL A 72 -2.95 -0.22 -5.64
CA VAL A 72 -3.19 -1.67 -5.83
C VAL A 72 -4.67 -2.04 -5.67
N PHE A 73 -5.38 -1.44 -4.71
CA PHE A 73 -6.81 -1.65 -4.55
C PHE A 73 -7.61 -0.97 -5.66
N ALA A 74 -7.29 0.28 -5.98
CA ALA A 74 -8.00 1.06 -6.99
C ALA A 74 -7.91 0.40 -8.38
N ILE A 75 -6.72 -0.08 -8.78
CA ILE A 75 -6.52 -0.73 -10.08
C ILE A 75 -7.29 -2.05 -10.21
N LYS A 76 -7.65 -2.65 -9.07
CA LYS A 76 -8.50 -3.84 -8.95
C LYS A 76 -9.99 -3.55 -8.87
N GLY A 77 -10.38 -2.27 -8.97
CA GLY A 77 -11.78 -1.85 -8.97
C GLY A 77 -12.40 -1.71 -7.59
N TYR A 78 -11.60 -1.71 -6.52
CA TYR A 78 -12.10 -1.42 -5.18
C TYR A 78 -12.25 0.10 -4.98
N ASP A 79 -13.36 0.52 -4.36
CA ASP A 79 -13.53 1.88 -3.83
C ASP A 79 -12.72 1.99 -2.53
N VAL A 80 -11.55 2.62 -2.61
CA VAL A 80 -10.58 2.69 -1.51
C VAL A 80 -10.40 4.12 -1.01
N THR A 81 -10.36 4.27 0.30
CA THR A 81 -9.94 5.50 1.00
C THR A 81 -8.70 5.21 1.83
N ILE A 82 -7.65 6.03 1.71
CA ILE A 82 -6.42 5.94 2.52
C ILE A 82 -6.48 6.99 3.62
N MET A 83 -6.17 6.58 4.85
CA MET A 83 -6.14 7.45 6.05
C MET A 83 -4.84 7.28 6.83
#